data_AF-A0A1Y1V257-F1
#
_entry.id   AF-A0A1Y1V257-F1
#
_cell.length_a   1.000
_cell.length_b   1.000
_cell.length_c   1.000
_cell.angle_alpha   90.00
_cell.angle_beta   90.00
_cell.angle_gamma   90.00
#
_symmetry.space_group_name_H-M   'P 1'
#
loop_
_entity.id
_entity.type
_entity.pdbx_description
1 polymer ?
#
loop_
_entity_poly.entity_id
_entity_poly.type
_entity_poly.pdbx_seq_one_letter_code
_entity_poly.pdbx_strand_id
1 'polypeptide(L)'
;MRVLNLATIAISCATAVSALLTVKTPSGIIIPSSLLTYLDCQIGDIVCKKEKVESCNESDIIKICNSNDPDSLYDIFYDKDIDIGDLTPTKFCKIHTEVCGMIENYDPHLTIEYIYNIEKYLDCDDSDTMCIHGKNVSCGSVLKRCWGNYPNKACQKLGNVCNKLAEIDVIKEAVKEIL
;
A
#
# COMPACT_ATOMS: atom_id res chain seq x y z
N MET A 1 14.89 5.30 -62.00
CA MET A 1 14.48 6.09 -60.83
C MET A 1 13.53 5.25 -59.98
N ARG A 2 13.97 4.79 -58.81
CA ARG A 2 13.13 4.14 -57.79
C ARG A 2 13.04 5.11 -56.63
N VAL A 3 11.83 5.60 -56.34
CA VAL A 3 11.59 6.49 -55.20
C VAL A 3 11.21 5.60 -54.01
N LEU A 4 12.07 5.55 -53.00
CA LEU A 4 11.82 4.87 -51.73
C LEU A 4 10.89 5.75 -50.88
N ASN A 5 9.65 5.29 -50.68
CA ASN A 5 8.71 5.88 -49.72
C ASN A 5 9.13 5.46 -48.31
N LEU A 6 9.69 6.39 -47.54
CA LEU A 6 9.87 6.25 -46.09
C LEU A 6 8.58 6.72 -45.40
N ALA A 7 7.79 5.77 -44.90
CA ALA A 7 6.69 6.06 -43.99
C ALA A 7 7.26 6.26 -42.58
N THR A 8 7.29 7.51 -42.12
CA THR A 8 7.66 7.89 -40.75
C THR A 8 6.54 7.51 -39.80
N ILE A 9 6.72 6.45 -39.00
CA ILE A 9 5.78 6.08 -37.95
C ILE A 9 6.07 6.97 -36.73
N ALA A 10 5.24 7.98 -36.51
CA ALA A 10 5.27 8.78 -35.30
C ALA A 10 4.74 7.94 -34.13
N ILE A 11 5.66 7.48 -33.27
CA ILE A 11 5.33 6.86 -32.00
C ILE A 11 4.93 7.99 -31.05
N SER A 12 3.63 8.24 -30.92
CA SER A 12 3.11 9.12 -29.87
C SER A 12 3.26 8.41 -28.53
N CYS A 13 4.28 8.74 -27.76
CA CYS A 13 4.33 8.42 -26.33
C CYS A 13 3.19 9.17 -25.64
N ALA A 14 2.05 8.49 -25.44
CA ALA A 14 1.07 8.91 -24.47
C ALA A 14 1.73 8.77 -23.09
N THR A 15 2.18 9.88 -22.52
CA THR A 15 2.57 9.94 -21.12
C THR A 15 1.32 9.66 -20.29
N ALA A 16 1.24 8.46 -19.72
CA ALA A 16 0.23 8.14 -18.74
C ALA A 16 0.47 9.05 -17.53
N VAL A 17 -0.35 10.08 -17.39
CA VAL A 17 -0.42 10.87 -16.16
C VAL A 17 -1.04 9.96 -15.12
N SER A 18 -0.20 9.30 -14.32
CA SER A 18 -0.63 8.62 -13.11
C SER A 18 -1.21 9.69 -12.19
N ALA A 19 -2.52 9.91 -12.26
CA ALA A 19 -3.22 10.72 -11.27
C ALA A 19 -2.95 10.05 -9.92
N LEU A 20 -2.08 10.65 -9.10
CA LEU A 20 -1.91 10.28 -7.71
C LEU A 20 -3.28 10.45 -7.05
N LEU A 21 -3.95 9.33 -6.80
CA LEU A 21 -5.23 9.33 -6.14
C LEU A 21 -5.02 9.91 -4.75
N THR A 22 -5.62 11.08 -4.52
CA THR A 22 -5.53 11.76 -3.24
C THR A 22 -6.25 10.92 -2.19
N VAL A 23 -5.50 10.35 -1.27
CA VAL A 23 -6.06 9.57 -0.15
C VAL A 23 -6.68 10.54 0.85
N LYS A 24 -7.89 10.20 1.30
CA LYS A 24 -8.65 11.00 2.27
C LYS A 24 -8.94 10.18 3.51
N THR A 25 -9.01 10.87 4.65
CA THR A 25 -9.50 10.29 5.89
C THR A 25 -10.99 9.94 5.79
N PRO A 26 -11.56 9.16 6.72
CA PRO A 26 -13.00 8.88 6.75
C PRO A 26 -13.87 10.13 6.81
N SER A 27 -13.40 11.22 7.43
CA SER A 27 -14.11 12.52 7.42
C SER A 27 -13.92 13.33 6.13
N GLY A 28 -13.22 12.80 5.13
CA GLY A 28 -13.05 13.41 3.81
C GLY A 28 -11.91 14.41 3.70
N ILE A 29 -11.00 14.46 4.68
CA ILE A 29 -9.86 15.38 4.70
C ILE A 29 -8.69 14.76 3.93
N ILE A 30 -7.97 15.55 3.14
CA ILE A 30 -6.76 15.10 2.44
C ILE A 30 -5.68 14.75 3.47
N ILE A 31 -5.08 13.57 3.34
CA ILE A 31 -4.02 13.10 4.24
C ILE A 31 -2.69 13.75 3.82
N PRO A 32 -1.97 14.42 4.74
CA PRO A 32 -0.60 14.91 4.50
C PRO A 32 0.36 13.78 4.14
N SER A 33 1.32 14.06 3.27
CA SER A 33 2.30 13.07 2.81
C SER A 33 3.06 12.38 3.94
N SER A 34 3.35 13.09 5.03
CA SER A 34 4.01 12.54 6.22
C SER A 34 3.23 11.39 6.86
N LEU A 35 1.91 11.36 6.73
CA LEU A 35 1.05 10.31 7.29
C LEU A 35 0.73 9.18 6.31
N LEU A 36 1.01 9.37 5.00
CA LEU A 36 0.77 8.32 4.00
C LEU A 36 1.66 7.09 4.21
N THR A 37 2.79 7.23 4.90
CA THR A 37 3.67 6.09 5.27
C THR A 37 2.95 5.02 6.10
N TYR A 38 1.93 5.40 6.88
CA TYR A 38 1.12 4.45 7.65
C TYR A 38 0.16 3.63 6.78
N LEU A 39 -0.12 4.10 5.56
CA LEU A 39 -1.03 3.47 4.60
C LEU A 39 -0.28 2.75 3.47
N ASP A 40 1.05 2.67 3.55
CA ASP A 40 1.92 2.06 2.56
C ASP A 40 2.09 0.55 2.79
N CYS A 41 0.97 -0.16 2.85
CA CYS A 41 0.95 -1.62 2.88
C CYS A 41 0.39 -2.17 1.58
N GLN A 42 0.89 -3.33 1.15
CA GLN A 42 0.34 -3.99 -0.02
C GLN A 42 -1.08 -4.48 0.25
N ILE A 43 -1.90 -4.57 -0.82
CA ILE A 43 -3.24 -5.15 -0.74
C ILE A 43 -3.13 -6.56 -0.12
N GLY A 44 -3.87 -6.81 0.97
CA GLY A 44 -3.86 -8.10 1.66
C GLY A 44 -2.66 -8.37 2.59
N ASP A 45 -1.74 -7.44 2.76
CA ASP A 45 -0.60 -7.60 3.67
C ASP A 45 -1.00 -7.30 5.13
N ILE A 46 -1.55 -8.31 5.80
CA ILE A 46 -2.07 -8.19 7.17
C ILE A 46 -0.94 -7.92 8.18
N VAL A 47 0.26 -8.47 7.93
CA VAL A 47 1.41 -8.28 8.82
C VAL A 47 1.86 -6.82 8.76
N CYS A 48 2.07 -6.26 7.57
CA CYS A 48 2.39 -4.84 7.41
C CYS A 48 1.32 -3.96 8.06
N LYS A 49 0.03 -4.22 7.82
CA LYS A 49 -1.04 -3.40 8.40
C LYS A 49 -0.99 -3.39 9.92
N LYS A 50 -0.76 -4.54 10.54
CA LYS A 50 -0.63 -4.65 12.01
C LYS A 50 0.58 -3.85 12.53
N GLU A 51 1.74 -3.98 11.88
CA GLU A 51 2.94 -3.22 12.24
C GLU A 51 2.72 -1.70 12.09
N LYS A 52 2.02 -1.27 11.03
CA LYS A 52 1.70 0.15 10.83
C LYS A 52 0.71 0.67 11.88
N VAL A 53 -0.27 -0.13 12.30
CA VAL A 53 -1.18 0.22 13.41
C VAL A 53 -0.40 0.42 14.70
N GLU A 54 0.46 -0.52 15.05
CA GLU A 54 1.31 -0.45 16.24
C GLU A 54 2.21 0.80 16.19
N SER A 55 2.95 0.97 15.10
CA SER A 55 3.81 2.14 14.89
C SER A 55 3.06 3.48 14.95
N CYS A 56 1.84 3.55 14.41
CA CYS A 56 1.02 4.77 14.45
C CYS A 56 0.57 5.09 15.87
N ASN A 57 0.09 4.08 16.60
CA ASN A 57 -0.42 4.20 17.97
C ASN A 57 0.67 4.44 19.01
N GLU A 58 1.91 4.00 18.73
CA GLU A 58 3.06 4.21 19.62
C GLU A 58 3.88 5.46 19.29
N SER A 59 3.54 6.16 18.20
CA SER A 59 4.25 7.37 17.79
C SER A 59 4.22 8.45 18.88
N ASP A 60 5.31 9.19 19.03
CA ASP A 60 5.34 10.29 20.00
C ASP A 60 4.36 11.40 19.63
N ILE A 61 4.09 11.56 18.33
CA ILE A 61 3.11 12.49 17.80
C ILE A 61 1.71 12.16 18.32
N ILE A 62 1.24 10.90 18.21
CA ILE A 62 -0.09 10.55 18.70
C ILE A 62 -0.18 10.70 20.23
N LYS A 63 0.89 10.39 20.96
CA LYS A 63 0.93 10.61 22.42
C LYS A 63 0.78 12.09 22.75
N ILE A 64 1.46 12.97 22.02
CA ILE A 64 1.32 14.42 22.20
C ILE A 64 -0.12 14.85 21.91
N CYS A 65 -0.70 14.38 20.81
CA CYS A 65 -2.08 14.68 20.43
C CYS A 65 -3.12 14.23 21.45
N ASN A 66 -2.89 13.10 22.13
CA ASN A 66 -3.84 12.54 23.09
C ASN A 66 -3.67 13.08 24.52
N SER A 67 -2.48 13.57 24.87
CA SER A 67 -2.11 13.83 26.27
C SER A 67 -2.04 15.32 26.64
N ASN A 68 -2.11 16.22 25.67
CA ASN A 68 -1.92 17.65 25.88
C ASN A 68 -3.19 18.45 25.63
N ASP A 69 -3.28 19.57 26.33
CA ASP A 69 -4.32 20.56 26.09
C ASP A 69 -4.16 21.15 24.67
N PRO A 70 -5.26 21.36 23.91
CA PRO A 70 -5.19 21.92 22.58
C PRO A 70 -4.39 23.23 22.47
N ASP A 71 -4.41 24.07 23.52
CA ASP A 71 -3.74 25.36 23.52
C ASP A 71 -2.21 25.23 23.62
N SER A 72 -1.69 24.13 24.18
CA SER A 72 -0.24 23.89 24.29
C SER A 72 0.36 23.15 23.09
N LEU A 73 -0.47 22.62 22.18
CA LEU A 73 0.01 21.84 21.04
C LEU A 73 0.91 22.63 20.10
N TYR A 74 0.65 23.93 19.93
CA TYR A 74 1.49 24.80 19.08
C TYR A 74 2.92 24.87 19.58
N ASP A 75 3.11 25.19 20.86
CA ASP A 75 4.43 25.31 21.48
C ASP A 75 5.15 23.96 21.46
N ILE A 76 4.45 22.87 21.77
CA ILE A 76 5.05 21.52 21.77
C ILE A 76 5.50 21.10 20.36
N PHE A 77 4.69 21.37 19.33
CA PHE A 77 5.04 20.99 17.97
C PHE A 77 6.21 21.82 17.45
N TYR A 78 6.25 23.11 17.80
CA TYR A 78 7.36 23.99 17.49
C TYR A 78 8.65 23.54 18.19
N ASP A 79 8.60 23.30 19.50
CA ASP A 79 9.77 22.89 20.30
C ASP A 79 10.33 21.53 19.88
N LYS A 80 9.49 20.64 19.37
CA LYS A 80 9.86 19.30 18.89
C LYS A 80 10.16 19.22 17.40
N ASP A 81 10.12 20.36 16.70
CA ASP A 81 10.36 20.44 15.25
C ASP A 81 9.47 19.47 14.43
N ILE A 82 8.18 19.38 14.81
CA ILE A 82 7.21 18.52 14.13
C ILE A 82 6.64 19.30 12.93
N ASP A 83 6.99 18.87 11.72
CA ASP A 83 6.42 19.42 10.49
C ASP A 83 4.96 18.95 10.29
N ILE A 84 4.03 19.91 10.39
CA ILE A 84 2.61 19.72 10.12
C ILE A 84 2.12 20.44 8.85
N GLY A 85 3.03 21.06 8.11
CA GLY A 85 2.71 21.93 6.98
C GLY A 85 1.77 23.08 7.37
N ASP A 86 0.81 23.38 6.51
CA ASP A 86 -0.14 24.49 6.69
C ASP A 86 -1.32 24.16 7.64
N LEU A 87 -1.25 23.04 8.37
CA LEU A 87 -2.30 22.61 9.28
C LEU A 87 -2.17 23.29 10.65
N THR A 88 -3.30 23.41 11.36
CA THR A 88 -3.23 23.67 12.80
C THR A 88 -2.89 22.36 13.54
N PRO A 89 -2.22 22.40 14.70
CA PRO A 89 -1.91 21.21 15.48
C PRO A 89 -3.15 20.36 15.79
N THR A 90 -4.26 20.98 16.19
CA THR A 90 -5.53 20.28 16.43
C THR A 90 -6.04 19.58 15.18
N LYS A 91 -5.93 20.21 14.00
CA LYS A 91 -6.36 19.62 12.74
C LYS A 91 -5.45 18.46 12.35
N PHE A 92 -4.15 18.62 12.51
CA PHE A 92 -3.16 17.58 12.26
C PHE A 92 -3.40 16.37 13.18
N CYS A 93 -3.58 16.58 14.48
CA CYS A 93 -3.90 15.52 15.44
C CYS A 93 -5.17 14.76 15.06
N LYS A 94 -6.24 15.47 14.68
CA LYS A 94 -7.47 14.82 14.18
C LYS A 94 -7.21 13.93 12.97
N ILE A 95 -6.44 14.43 11.99
CA ILE A 95 -6.09 13.65 10.80
C ILE A 95 -5.24 12.43 11.21
N HIS A 96 -4.24 12.60 12.08
CA HIS A 96 -3.37 11.52 12.54
C HIS A 96 -4.18 10.41 13.24
N THR A 97 -5.12 10.76 14.12
CA THR A 97 -6.02 9.79 14.76
C THR A 97 -6.88 9.05 13.74
N GLU A 98 -7.46 9.77 12.78
CA GLU A 98 -8.26 9.15 11.72
C GLU A 98 -7.42 8.22 10.82
N VAL A 99 -6.18 8.60 10.53
CA VAL A 99 -5.23 7.77 9.79
C VAL A 99 -4.93 6.50 10.56
N CYS A 100 -4.52 6.56 11.84
CA CYS A 100 -4.26 5.36 12.64
C CYS A 100 -5.48 4.42 12.67
N GLY A 101 -6.69 4.98 12.82
CA GLY A 101 -7.93 4.21 12.88
C GLY A 101 -8.36 3.56 11.56
N MET A 102 -7.83 4.01 10.41
CA MET A 102 -8.21 3.45 9.10
C MET A 102 -7.22 2.42 8.55
N ILE A 103 -6.03 2.25 9.14
CA ILE A 103 -4.94 1.41 8.59
C ILE A 103 -5.39 -0.02 8.29
N GLU A 104 -6.01 -0.72 9.26
CA GLU A 104 -6.39 -2.13 9.12
C GLU A 104 -7.33 -2.36 7.93
N ASN A 105 -8.22 -1.40 7.69
CA ASN A 105 -9.28 -1.48 6.69
C ASN A 105 -8.92 -0.76 5.39
N TYR A 106 -7.80 -0.02 5.36
CA TYR A 106 -7.36 0.67 4.17
C TYR A 106 -6.77 -0.34 3.19
N ASP A 107 -7.37 -0.42 2.01
CA ASP A 107 -6.80 -1.11 0.87
C ASP A 107 -6.41 -0.08 -0.18
N PRO A 108 -5.14 -0.04 -0.62
CA PRO A 108 -4.75 0.87 -1.66
C PRO A 108 -5.47 0.54 -2.98
N HIS A 109 -5.48 1.53 -3.87
CA HIS A 109 -6.02 1.35 -5.20
C HIS A 109 -5.22 0.28 -5.96
N LEU A 110 -5.95 -0.52 -6.73
CA LEU A 110 -5.34 -1.52 -7.58
C LEU A 110 -4.63 -0.80 -8.74
N THR A 111 -3.35 -1.09 -8.94
CA THR A 111 -2.50 -0.48 -9.98
C THR A 111 -2.03 -1.55 -10.97
N ILE A 112 -1.51 -1.10 -12.12
CA ILE A 112 -0.92 -2.01 -13.12
C ILE A 112 0.23 -2.83 -12.55
N GLU A 113 0.98 -2.30 -11.58
CA GLU A 113 2.11 -3.01 -10.97
C GLU A 113 1.65 -4.23 -10.17
N TYR A 114 0.50 -4.15 -9.50
CA TYR A 114 -0.12 -5.32 -8.85
C TYR A 114 -0.47 -6.43 -9.83
N ILE A 115 -0.76 -6.10 -11.08
CA ILE A 115 -1.24 -7.08 -12.06
C ILE A 115 -0.11 -7.65 -12.92
N TYR A 116 0.83 -6.80 -13.33
CA TYR A 116 1.83 -7.15 -14.34
C TYR A 116 3.22 -7.44 -13.78
N ASN A 117 3.59 -6.87 -12.62
CA ASN A 117 4.82 -7.24 -11.92
C ASN A 117 4.56 -8.46 -11.04
N ILE A 118 4.46 -9.63 -11.66
CA ILE A 118 4.17 -10.88 -10.97
C ILE A 118 5.34 -11.38 -10.11
N GLU A 119 6.56 -10.95 -10.41
CA GLU A 119 7.78 -11.39 -9.72
C GLU A 119 7.82 -10.88 -8.28
N LYS A 120 7.17 -9.74 -8.00
CA LYS A 120 7.03 -9.21 -6.63
C LYS A 120 6.29 -10.13 -5.67
N TYR A 121 5.60 -11.16 -6.16
CA TYR A 121 4.93 -12.15 -5.32
C TYR A 121 5.82 -13.36 -5.02
N LEU A 122 6.95 -13.49 -5.71
CA LEU A 122 7.85 -14.64 -5.69
C LEU A 122 9.26 -14.26 -5.19
N ASP A 123 9.38 -13.15 -4.47
CA ASP A 123 10.63 -12.55 -3.99
C ASP A 123 11.01 -12.97 -2.56
N CYS A 124 10.23 -13.87 -1.94
CA CYS A 124 10.54 -14.41 -0.61
C CYS A 124 11.65 -15.46 -0.67
N ASP A 125 12.44 -15.54 0.41
CA ASP A 125 13.30 -16.69 0.65
C ASP A 125 12.43 -17.95 0.88
N ASP A 126 12.88 -19.11 0.40
CA ASP A 126 12.17 -20.36 0.57
C ASP A 126 12.01 -20.78 2.05
N SER A 127 12.86 -20.30 2.94
CA SER A 127 12.72 -20.54 4.39
C SER A 127 11.76 -19.57 5.08
N ASP A 128 11.42 -18.45 4.45
CA ASP A 128 10.59 -17.39 5.04
C ASP A 128 9.09 -17.68 4.87
N THR A 129 8.58 -18.55 5.74
CA THR A 129 7.16 -18.93 5.77
C THR A 129 6.21 -17.74 5.96
N MET A 130 6.62 -16.72 6.71
CA MET A 130 5.75 -15.55 6.96
C MET A 130 5.66 -14.67 5.71
N CYS A 131 6.78 -14.46 5.01
CA CYS A 131 6.78 -13.76 3.73
C CYS A 131 5.89 -14.48 2.71
N ILE A 132 6.05 -15.81 2.57
CA ILE A 132 5.28 -16.59 1.60
C ILE A 132 3.79 -16.52 1.86
N HIS A 133 3.39 -16.69 3.12
CA HIS A 133 2.00 -16.56 3.52
C HIS A 133 1.45 -15.17 3.19
N GLY A 134 2.21 -14.10 3.52
CA GLY A 134 1.86 -12.73 3.18
C GLY A 134 1.69 -12.51 1.67
N LYS A 135 2.61 -13.02 0.84
CA LYS A 135 2.50 -12.93 -0.63
C LYS A 135 1.32 -13.73 -1.17
N ASN A 136 1.01 -14.90 -0.60
CA ASN A 136 -0.14 -15.72 -0.97
C ASN A 136 -1.46 -14.95 -0.72
N VAL A 137 -1.64 -14.42 0.49
CA VAL A 137 -2.82 -13.61 0.86
C VAL A 137 -2.93 -12.36 -0.01
N SER A 138 -1.81 -11.66 -0.24
CA SER A 138 -1.78 -10.48 -1.10
C SER A 138 -2.16 -10.81 -2.55
N CYS A 139 -1.55 -11.84 -3.13
CA CYS A 139 -1.83 -12.29 -4.50
C CYS A 139 -3.31 -12.65 -4.66
N GLY A 140 -3.87 -13.43 -3.73
CA GLY A 140 -5.28 -13.80 -3.74
C GLY A 140 -6.22 -12.58 -3.65
N SER A 141 -5.88 -11.61 -2.81
CA SER A 141 -6.66 -10.37 -2.65
C SER A 141 -6.64 -9.50 -3.91
N VAL A 142 -5.47 -9.39 -4.55
CA VAL A 142 -5.29 -8.68 -5.82
C VAL A 142 -6.03 -9.39 -6.96
N LEU A 143 -5.93 -10.72 -7.03
CA LEU A 143 -6.60 -11.52 -8.06
C LEU A 143 -8.13 -11.34 -8.02
N LYS A 144 -8.73 -11.33 -6.83
CA LYS A 144 -10.17 -11.06 -6.65
C LYS A 144 -10.58 -9.71 -7.26
N ARG A 145 -9.72 -8.69 -7.13
CA ARG A 145 -9.96 -7.34 -7.66
C ARG A 145 -9.56 -7.20 -9.13
N CYS A 146 -8.74 -8.10 -9.66
CA CYS A 146 -8.31 -8.08 -11.06
C CYS A 146 -9.49 -8.30 -12.02
N TRP A 147 -10.33 -9.30 -11.73
CA TRP A 147 -11.45 -9.68 -12.58
C TRP A 147 -12.45 -8.53 -12.75
N GLY A 148 -12.78 -8.21 -14.00
CA GLY A 148 -13.66 -7.09 -14.34
C GLY A 148 -12.98 -5.72 -14.42
N ASN A 149 -11.76 -5.57 -13.86
CA ASN A 149 -11.00 -4.32 -13.92
C ASN A 149 -9.81 -4.38 -14.91
N TYR A 150 -9.33 -5.59 -15.23
CA TYR A 150 -8.18 -5.81 -16.10
C TYR A 150 -8.46 -6.91 -17.14
N PRO A 151 -7.66 -6.99 -18.23
CA PRO A 151 -7.83 -8.02 -19.25
C PRO A 151 -7.77 -9.43 -18.66
N ASN A 152 -8.71 -10.30 -19.02
CA ASN A 152 -8.82 -11.67 -18.50
C ASN A 152 -7.49 -12.45 -18.56
N LYS A 153 -6.73 -12.30 -19.65
CA LYS A 153 -5.43 -12.96 -19.82
C LYS A 153 -4.41 -12.53 -18.76
N ALA A 154 -4.43 -11.27 -18.33
CA ALA A 154 -3.55 -10.77 -17.27
C ALA A 154 -3.96 -11.38 -15.92
N CYS A 155 -5.27 -11.39 -15.61
CA CYS A 155 -5.78 -12.01 -14.39
C CYS A 155 -5.55 -13.52 -14.34
N GLN A 156 -5.64 -14.23 -15.48
CA GLN A 156 -5.25 -15.64 -15.57
C GLN A 156 -3.76 -15.85 -15.26
N LYS A 157 -2.89 -14.99 -15.80
CA LYS A 157 -1.45 -15.08 -15.52
C LYS A 157 -1.16 -14.86 -14.03
N LEU A 158 -1.79 -13.86 -13.41
CA LEU A 158 -1.71 -13.63 -11.98
C LEU A 158 -2.27 -14.82 -11.18
N GLY A 159 -3.41 -15.37 -11.60
CA GLY A 159 -4.02 -16.53 -10.95
C GLY A 159 -3.11 -17.76 -10.92
N ASN A 160 -2.38 -18.02 -12.01
CA ASN A 160 -1.39 -19.09 -12.04
C ASN A 160 -0.24 -18.87 -11.04
N VAL A 161 0.14 -17.62 -10.78
CA VAL A 161 1.16 -17.29 -9.77
C VAL A 161 0.60 -17.48 -8.36
N CYS A 162 -0.62 -17.00 -8.09
CA CYS A 162 -1.26 -17.19 -6.79
C CYS A 162 -1.46 -18.69 -6.47
N ASN A 163 -1.83 -19.51 -7.46
CA ASN A 163 -1.98 -20.95 -7.25
C ASN A 163 -0.66 -21.63 -6.85
N LYS A 164 0.45 -21.27 -7.52
CA LYS A 164 1.78 -21.78 -7.15
C LYS A 164 2.18 -21.38 -5.73
N LEU A 165 1.87 -20.14 -5.32
CA LEU A 165 2.12 -19.69 -3.96
C LEU A 165 1.30 -20.47 -2.94
N ALA A 166 0.02 -20.71 -3.21
CA ALA A 166 -0.85 -21.49 -2.34
C ALA A 166 -0.34 -22.93 -2.16
N GLU A 167 0.18 -23.56 -3.21
CA GLU A 167 0.82 -24.89 -3.11
C GLU A 167 2.05 -24.86 -2.20
N ILE A 168 2.91 -23.85 -2.32
CA ILE A 168 4.12 -23.69 -1.49
C ILE A 168 3.75 -23.43 -0.02
N ASP A 169 2.76 -22.56 0.22
CA ASP A 169 2.31 -22.17 1.56
C ASP A 169 1.79 -23.38 2.35
N VAL A 170 0.89 -24.16 1.73
CA VAL A 170 0.32 -25.38 2.33
C VAL A 170 1.41 -26.41 2.67
N ILE A 171 2.39 -26.61 1.78
CA ILE A 171 3.50 -27.55 2.05
C ILE A 171 4.30 -27.10 3.27
N LYS A 172 4.57 -25.80 3.41
CA LYS A 172 5.39 -25.25 4.50
C LYS A 172 4.67 -25.27 5.84
N GLU A 173 3.36 -25.02 5.86
CA GLU A 173 2.55 -25.20 7.07
C GLU A 173 2.58 -26.65 7.55
N ALA A 174 2.40 -27.63 6.64
CA ALA A 174 2.40 -29.05 6.99
C ALA A 174 3.75 -29.54 7.55
N VAL A 175 4.89 -29.02 7.06
CA VAL A 175 6.22 -29.40 7.57
C VAL A 175 6.46 -28.86 8.98
N LYS A 176 5.90 -27.68 9.32
CA LYS A 176 6.05 -27.06 10.64
C LYS A 176 5.32 -27.83 11.75
N GLU A 177 4.28 -28.60 11.42
CA GLU A 177 3.54 -29.43 12.38
C GLU A 177 4.20 -30.79 12.66
N ILE A 178 5.20 -31.18 11.85
CA ILE A 178 5.87 -32.49 11.93
C ILE A 178 7.20 -32.42 12.72
N LEU A 179 7.76 -31.22 12.91
CA LEU A 179 9.01 -30.95 13.63
C LEU A 179 8.77 -30.41 15.04
#